data_AF-A0AA49EU47-F1
#
_entry.id   AF-A0AA49EU47-F1
#
_cell.length_a   1.000
_cell.length_b   1.000
_cell.length_c   1.000
_cell.angle_alpha   90.00
_cell.angle_beta   90.00
_cell.angle_gamma   90.00
#
_symmetry.space_group_name_H-M   'P 1'
#
loop_
_entity.id
_entity.type
_entity.pdbx_description
1 polymer ?
#
loop_
_entity_poly.entity_id
_entity_poly.type
_entity_poly.pdbx_seq_one_letter_code
_entity_poly.pdbx_strand_id
1 'polypeptide(L)'
;MFDKKLLESSELYDKRYRNFSTLIILPLFILLVGGVIFTFFAHKELTVISTGSIEPTKIVAKIQSTNANPIIENNLKEGKAVKENSLLLKYNGTLEQTQLSELLTQKKQVLDKKAQLDLLQKSLTNEKMSFPLPIVLAMRKVLKIMNHK
;
A
#
# COMPACT_ATOMS: atom_id res chain seq x y z
N MET A 1 -44.15 96.42 24.17
CA MET A 1 -43.27 96.60 23.00
C MET A 1 -42.43 95.33 22.88
N PHE A 2 -42.49 94.63 21.74
CA PHE A 2 -41.73 93.40 21.53
C PHE A 2 -40.28 93.75 21.19
N ASP A 3 -39.32 93.19 21.95
CA ASP A 3 -37.89 93.43 21.75
C ASP A 3 -37.40 92.83 20.42
N LYS A 4 -37.10 93.71 19.47
CA LYS A 4 -36.68 93.36 18.09
C LYS A 4 -35.40 92.49 18.07
N LYS A 5 -34.59 92.58 19.13
CA LYS A 5 -33.34 91.82 19.34
C LYS A 5 -33.57 90.31 19.55
N LEU A 6 -34.75 89.93 20.04
CA LEU A 6 -35.13 88.53 20.25
C LEU A 6 -35.54 87.85 18.92
N LEU A 7 -36.10 88.62 17.98
CA LEU A 7 -36.46 88.13 16.65
C LEU A 7 -35.23 87.94 15.75
N GLU A 8 -34.24 88.83 15.88
CA GLU A 8 -32.96 88.72 15.18
C GLU A 8 -32.16 87.47 15.61
N SER A 9 -32.33 87.06 16.87
CA SER A 9 -31.73 85.84 17.42
C SER A 9 -32.36 84.59 16.80
N SER A 10 -33.68 84.55 16.60
CA SER A 10 -34.36 83.41 15.99
C SER A 10 -34.02 83.24 14.50
N GLU A 11 -33.87 84.34 13.76
CA GLU A 11 -33.50 84.33 12.34
C GLU A 11 -32.04 83.90 12.11
N LEU A 12 -31.14 84.24 13.04
CA LEU A 12 -29.74 83.79 13.04
C LEU A 12 -29.61 82.26 13.16
N TYR A 13 -30.49 81.59 13.91
CA TYR A 13 -30.52 80.13 14.00
C TYR A 13 -31.09 79.48 12.74
N ASP A 14 -32.14 80.06 12.18
CA ASP A 14 -32.79 79.52 10.98
C ASP A 14 -31.86 79.59 9.75
N LYS A 15 -31.05 80.65 9.61
CA LYS A 15 -30.09 80.78 8.49
C LYS A 15 -28.84 79.91 8.63
N ARG A 16 -28.43 79.54 9.86
CA ARG A 16 -27.21 78.74 10.12
C ARG A 16 -27.47 77.23 10.20
N TYR A 17 -28.66 76.82 10.66
CA TYR A 17 -28.97 75.40 10.94
C TYR A 17 -30.03 74.78 10.01
N ARG A 18 -30.53 75.50 9.00
CA ARG A 18 -31.53 74.96 8.03
C ARG A 18 -31.13 73.63 7.40
N ASN A 19 -29.84 73.45 7.12
CA ASN A 19 -29.30 72.23 6.51
C ASN A 19 -28.49 71.38 7.49
N PHE A 20 -28.50 71.67 8.80
CA PHE A 20 -27.71 70.94 9.79
C PHE A 20 -28.16 69.49 9.89
N SER A 21 -29.48 69.25 9.88
CA SER A 21 -30.04 67.91 9.82
C SER A 21 -29.60 67.19 8.54
N THR A 22 -29.62 67.85 7.39
CA THR A 22 -29.17 67.25 6.12
C THR A 22 -27.67 66.94 6.13
N LEU A 23 -26.86 67.83 6.72
CA LEU A 23 -25.40 67.68 6.82
C LEU A 23 -25.00 66.47 7.68
N ILE A 24 -25.83 66.10 8.66
CA ILE A 24 -25.62 64.92 9.52
C ILE A 24 -26.31 63.67 8.97
N ILE A 25 -27.53 63.79 8.45
CA ILE A 25 -28.32 62.64 7.98
C ILE A 25 -27.73 62.05 6.70
N LEU A 26 -27.15 62.87 5.82
CA LEU A 26 -26.60 62.43 4.54
C LEU A 26 -25.38 61.51 4.71
N PRO A 27 -24.32 61.87 5.47
CA PRO A 27 -23.21 60.96 5.71
C PRO A 27 -23.63 59.71 6.50
N LEU A 28 -24.60 59.85 7.41
CA LEU A 28 -25.14 58.71 8.16
C LEU A 28 -25.88 57.73 7.24
N PHE A 29 -26.66 58.24 6.29
CA PHE A 29 -27.36 57.43 5.30
C PHE A 29 -26.39 56.73 4.35
N ILE A 30 -25.36 57.44 3.87
CA ILE A 30 -24.30 56.84 3.04
C ILE A 30 -23.57 55.74 3.81
N LEU A 31 -23.29 55.95 5.09
CA LEU A 31 -22.66 54.96 5.95
C LEU A 31 -23.56 53.73 6.16
N LEU A 32 -24.88 53.94 6.32
CA LEU A 32 -25.85 52.87 6.47
C LEU A 32 -25.93 52.03 5.19
N VAL A 33 -26.10 52.68 4.03
CA VAL A 33 -26.15 52.00 2.72
C VAL A 33 -24.83 51.28 2.44
N GLY A 34 -23.70 51.93 2.69
CA GLY A 34 -22.37 51.34 2.54
C GLY A 34 -22.18 50.13 3.46
N GLY A 35 -22.65 50.19 4.70
CA GLY A 35 -22.64 49.06 5.62
C GLY A 35 -23.47 47.88 5.14
N VAL A 36 -24.67 48.13 4.60
CA VAL A 36 -25.53 47.08 4.02
C VAL A 36 -24.87 46.45 2.80
N ILE A 37 -24.31 47.24 1.88
CA ILE A 37 -23.59 46.70 0.72
C ILE A 37 -22.37 45.89 1.17
N PHE A 38 -21.66 46.39 2.19
CA PHE A 38 -20.50 45.73 2.76
C PHE A 38 -20.86 44.37 3.38
N THR A 39 -22.03 44.19 4.00
CA THR A 39 -22.42 42.85 4.52
C THR A 39 -22.70 41.84 3.41
N PHE A 40 -23.22 42.27 2.25
CA PHE A 40 -23.38 41.41 1.08
C PHE A 40 -22.04 41.10 0.40
N PHE A 41 -21.11 42.06 0.39
CA PHE A 41 -19.79 41.89 -0.21
C PHE A 41 -18.80 41.18 0.72
N ALA A 42 -19.04 41.24 2.03
CA ALA A 42 -18.26 40.55 3.05
C ALA A 42 -18.50 39.04 2.91
N HIS A 43 -17.66 38.42 2.10
CA HIS A 43 -17.54 36.97 2.03
C HIS A 43 -16.99 36.52 3.38
N LYS A 44 -17.87 35.98 4.23
CA LYS A 44 -17.40 35.21 5.39
C LYS A 44 -16.69 33.98 4.84
N GLU A 45 -15.37 34.01 4.80
CA GLU A 45 -14.56 32.81 4.64
C GLU A 45 -14.82 31.92 5.85
N LEU A 46 -15.82 31.04 5.72
CA LEU A 46 -16.03 29.92 6.64
C LEU A 46 -14.99 28.87 6.28
N THR A 47 -13.74 29.14 6.65
CA THR A 47 -12.67 28.16 6.54
C THR A 47 -12.93 27.10 7.60
N VAL A 48 -13.58 26.01 7.15
CA VAL A 48 -13.71 24.80 7.95
C VAL A 48 -12.32 24.19 8.03
N ILE A 49 -11.59 24.52 9.08
CA ILE A 49 -10.30 23.91 9.41
C ILE A 49 -10.61 22.50 9.88
N SER A 50 -10.69 21.56 8.94
CA SER A 50 -10.78 20.14 9.23
C SER A 50 -9.40 19.65 9.62
N THR A 51 -9.15 19.44 10.91
CA THR A 51 -7.95 18.75 11.40
C THR A 51 -8.08 17.27 11.06
N GLY A 52 -7.66 16.89 9.85
CA GLY A 52 -7.54 15.50 9.43
C GLY A 52 -6.12 15.00 9.70
N SER A 53 -5.99 13.92 10.46
CA SER A 53 -4.75 13.14 10.47
C SER A 53 -4.64 12.43 9.13
N ILE A 54 -3.54 12.62 8.41
CA ILE A 54 -3.26 11.89 7.18
C ILE A 54 -2.80 10.50 7.58
N GLU A 55 -3.76 9.62 7.82
CA GLU A 55 -3.49 8.21 8.06
C GLU A 55 -3.56 7.44 6.73
N PRO A 56 -2.66 6.47 6.51
CA PRO A 56 -2.70 5.65 5.31
C PRO A 56 -4.01 4.87 5.26
N THR A 57 -4.81 5.06 4.20
CA THR A 57 -6.15 4.48 4.01
C THR A 57 -6.20 2.97 4.22
N LYS A 58 -5.10 2.26 3.94
CA LYS A 58 -4.87 0.86 4.32
C LYS A 58 -3.38 0.60 4.49
N ILE A 59 -3.00 -0.12 5.54
CA ILE A 59 -1.70 -0.82 5.58
C ILE A 59 -1.80 -1.95 4.55
N VAL A 60 -1.14 -1.79 3.40
CA VAL A 60 -1.32 -2.64 2.22
C VAL A 60 -0.91 -4.10 2.49
N ALA A 61 0.14 -4.32 3.28
CA ALA A 61 0.50 -5.64 3.82
C ALA A 61 1.62 -5.49 4.86
N LYS A 62 1.60 -6.31 5.93
CA LYS A 62 2.78 -6.51 6.77
C LYS A 62 3.62 -7.62 6.17
N ILE A 63 4.77 -7.27 5.59
CA ILE A 63 5.71 -8.25 5.05
C ILE A 63 6.41 -8.90 6.24
N GLN A 64 6.09 -10.17 6.49
CA GLN A 64 6.72 -10.98 7.53
C GLN A 64 7.34 -12.21 6.88
N SER A 65 8.56 -12.53 7.27
CA SER A 65 9.17 -13.79 6.85
C SER A 65 8.54 -14.94 7.61
N THR A 66 8.23 -16.03 6.90
CA THR A 66 7.85 -17.31 7.51
C THR A 66 9.06 -18.12 7.96
N ASN A 67 10.28 -17.71 7.57
CA ASN A 67 11.53 -18.38 7.93
C ASN A 67 12.56 -17.39 8.54
N ALA A 68 13.33 -17.84 9.52
CA ALA A 68 14.38 -17.08 10.20
C ALA A 68 15.71 -17.00 9.41
N ASN A 69 15.69 -17.25 8.10
CA ASN A 69 16.88 -17.20 7.25
C ASN A 69 17.44 -15.76 7.18
N PRO A 70 18.77 -15.58 7.08
CA PRO A 70 19.36 -14.25 6.96
C PRO A 70 19.00 -13.60 5.61
N ILE A 71 18.84 -12.27 5.61
CA ILE A 71 18.54 -11.47 4.41
C ILE A 71 19.84 -11.26 3.63
N ILE A 72 19.82 -11.57 2.33
CA ILE A 72 20.95 -11.37 1.40
C ILE A 72 20.78 -10.05 0.63
N GLU A 73 19.58 -9.79 0.11
CA GLU A 73 19.29 -8.54 -0.62
C GLU A 73 18.09 -7.84 0.01
N ASN A 74 18.26 -6.56 0.31
CA ASN A 74 17.21 -5.69 0.82
C ASN A 74 16.93 -4.55 -0.18
N ASN A 75 15.79 -4.65 -0.86
CA ASN A 75 15.28 -3.65 -1.79
C ASN A 75 14.15 -2.79 -1.16
N LEU A 76 13.77 -3.07 0.09
CA LEU A 76 12.86 -2.24 0.88
C LEU A 76 13.62 -1.04 1.44
N LYS A 77 13.28 0.14 0.91
CA LYS A 77 13.74 1.42 1.44
C LYS A 77 12.52 2.25 1.83
N GLU A 78 12.62 2.96 2.94
CA GLU A 78 11.56 3.85 3.39
C GLU A 78 11.25 4.92 2.33
N GLY A 79 9.96 5.24 2.16
CA GLY A 79 9.49 6.23 1.18
C GLY A 79 9.55 5.80 -0.29
N LYS A 80 9.97 4.56 -0.60
CA LYS A 80 10.01 4.06 -1.99
C LYS A 80 8.65 3.47 -2.39
N ALA A 81 8.10 3.95 -3.52
CA ALA A 81 6.91 3.35 -4.12
C ALA A 81 7.25 1.97 -4.70
N VAL A 82 6.47 0.95 -4.34
CA VAL A 82 6.64 -0.44 -4.79
C VAL A 82 5.37 -0.90 -5.52
N LYS A 83 5.54 -1.72 -6.56
CA LYS A 83 4.42 -2.33 -7.30
C LYS A 83 4.19 -3.75 -6.80
N GLU A 84 2.99 -4.27 -7.01
CA GLU A 84 2.68 -5.68 -6.76
C GLU A 84 3.67 -6.58 -7.52
N ASN A 85 4.11 -7.66 -6.86
CA ASN A 85 5.08 -8.63 -7.38
C ASN A 85 6.52 -8.12 -7.61
N SER A 86 6.91 -6.98 -7.01
CA SER A 86 8.30 -6.53 -7.01
C SER A 86 9.15 -7.30 -5.98
N LEU A 87 10.44 -7.52 -6.29
CA LEU A 87 11.36 -8.14 -5.35
C LEU A 87 11.73 -7.15 -4.24
N LEU A 88 11.29 -7.44 -3.02
CA LEU A 88 11.48 -6.59 -1.85
C LEU A 88 12.61 -7.09 -0.95
N LEU A 89 12.60 -8.37 -0.63
CA LEU A 89 13.59 -9.04 0.21
C LEU A 89 13.99 -10.36 -0.44
N LYS A 90 15.27 -10.70 -0.34
CA LYS A 90 15.80 -12.02 -0.72
C LYS A 90 16.47 -12.65 0.50
N TYR A 91 16.01 -13.84 0.87
CA TYR A 91 16.53 -14.59 2.01
C TYR A 91 17.52 -15.66 1.54
N ASN A 92 18.43 -16.04 2.43
CA ASN A 92 19.37 -17.11 2.17
C ASN A 92 18.69 -18.48 2.24
N GLY A 93 18.45 -19.09 1.08
CA GLY A 93 17.84 -20.41 0.97
C GLY A 93 18.84 -21.56 0.98
N THR A 94 20.09 -21.42 1.44
CA THR A 94 21.08 -22.52 1.39
C THR A 94 20.61 -23.76 2.16
N LEU A 95 19.99 -23.58 3.33
CA LEU A 95 19.43 -24.68 4.13
C LEU A 95 18.24 -25.35 3.42
N GLU A 96 17.33 -24.54 2.86
CA GLU A 96 16.14 -25.02 2.15
C GLU A 96 16.49 -25.74 0.84
N GLN A 97 17.48 -25.23 0.09
CA GLN A 97 17.97 -25.86 -1.13
C GLN A 97 18.65 -27.21 -0.86
N THR A 98 19.41 -27.30 0.22
CA THR A 98 20.06 -28.55 0.63
C THR A 98 18.99 -29.60 0.98
N GLN A 99 18.02 -29.23 1.82
CA GLN A 99 16.89 -30.11 2.17
C GLN A 99 16.05 -30.51 0.95
N LEU A 100 15.79 -29.58 0.03
CA LEU A 100 15.07 -29.87 -1.20
C LEU A 100 15.82 -30.88 -2.07
N SER A 101 17.14 -30.73 -2.20
CA SER A 101 17.97 -31.64 -2.98
C SER A 101 18.02 -33.06 -2.38
N GLU A 102 18.09 -33.16 -1.05
CA GLU A 102 18.01 -34.42 -0.33
C GLU A 102 16.64 -35.07 -0.52
N LEU A 103 15.55 -34.31 -0.36
CA LEU A 103 14.19 -34.81 -0.57
C LEU A 103 13.96 -35.27 -2.03
N LEU A 104 14.47 -34.53 -3.01
CA LEU A 104 14.41 -34.93 -4.42
C LEU A 104 15.20 -36.22 -4.66
N THR A 105 16.36 -36.37 -4.02
CA THR A 105 17.18 -37.58 -4.11
C THR A 105 16.47 -38.77 -3.48
N GLN A 106 15.89 -38.61 -2.29
CA GLN A 106 15.09 -39.65 -1.63
C GLN A 106 13.89 -40.05 -2.47
N LYS A 107 13.16 -39.07 -3.04
CA LYS A 107 12.04 -39.32 -3.95
C LYS A 107 12.47 -40.16 -5.15
N LYS A 108 13.60 -39.83 -5.77
CA LYS A 108 14.15 -40.60 -6.91
C LYS A 108 14.50 -42.02 -6.52
N GLN A 109 15.20 -42.21 -5.40
CA GLN A 109 15.56 -43.55 -4.90
C GLN A 109 14.34 -44.43 -4.64
N VAL A 110 13.27 -43.86 -4.06
CA VAL A 110 12.01 -44.58 -3.83
C VAL A 110 11.36 -44.98 -5.16
N LEU A 111 11.37 -44.09 -6.14
CA LEU A 111 10.80 -44.33 -7.47
C LEU A 111 11.55 -45.44 -8.21
N ASP A 112 12.89 -45.43 -8.13
CA ASP A 112 13.75 -46.47 -8.71
C ASP A 112 13.53 -47.82 -8.02
N LYS A 113 13.43 -47.84 -6.68
CA LYS A 113 13.10 -49.07 -5.93
C LYS A 113 11.74 -49.63 -6.31
N LYS A 114 10.74 -48.77 -6.47
CA LYS A 114 9.40 -49.17 -6.94
C LYS A 114 9.47 -49.80 -8.32
N ALA A 115 10.16 -49.16 -9.27
CA ALA A 115 10.33 -49.71 -10.62
C ALA A 115 11.05 -51.07 -10.60
N GLN A 116 12.08 -51.23 -9.77
CA GLN A 116 12.79 -52.50 -9.61
C GLN A 116 11.91 -53.60 -9.02
N LEU A 117 11.08 -53.27 -8.02
CA LEU A 117 10.12 -54.21 -7.42
C LEU A 117 9.04 -54.61 -8.43
N ASP A 118 8.53 -53.67 -9.23
CA ASP A 118 7.56 -53.96 -10.29
C ASP A 118 8.14 -54.90 -11.36
N LEU A 119 9.42 -54.70 -11.74
CA LEU A 119 10.14 -55.59 -12.66
C LEU A 119 10.37 -56.98 -12.06
N LEU A 120 10.72 -57.06 -10.78
CA LEU A 120 10.89 -58.32 -10.07
C LEU A 120 9.57 -59.08 -10.00
N GLN A 121 8.47 -58.41 -9.62
CA GLN A 121 7.15 -59.02 -9.55
C GLN A 121 6.70 -59.55 -10.92
N LYS A 122 6.90 -58.78 -11.99
CA LYS A 122 6.60 -59.23 -13.37
C LYS A 122 7.43 -60.43 -13.80
N SER A 123 8.70 -60.49 -13.38
CA SER A 123 9.60 -61.61 -13.69
C SER A 123 9.33 -62.86 -12.87
N LEU A 124 8.66 -62.73 -11.71
CA LEU A 124 8.22 -63.86 -10.88
C LEU A 124 6.86 -64.42 -11.34
N THR A 125 5.96 -63.57 -11.85
CA THR A 125 4.61 -63.97 -12.29
C THR A 125 4.57 -64.49 -13.72
N ASN A 126 5.41 -63.94 -14.60
CA ASN A 126 5.65 -64.53 -15.91
C ASN A 126 6.93 -65.33 -15.77
N GLU A 127 6.92 -66.65 -15.95
CA GLU A 127 8.12 -67.54 -15.92
C GLU A 127 9.17 -67.23 -17.02
N LYS A 128 9.22 -65.98 -17.50
CA LYS A 128 10.20 -65.43 -18.42
C LYS A 128 10.86 -64.21 -17.77
N MET A 129 12.14 -64.38 -17.46
CA MET A 129 13.01 -63.41 -16.81
C MET A 129 13.08 -62.10 -17.61
N SER A 130 12.38 -61.06 -17.15
CA SER A 130 12.26 -59.76 -17.83
C SER A 130 13.12 -58.69 -17.17
N PHE A 131 14.41 -58.99 -16.98
CA PHE A 131 15.39 -57.99 -16.53
C PHE A 131 16.04 -57.29 -17.73
N PRO A 132 16.43 -56.01 -17.58
CA PRO A 132 17.22 -55.29 -18.57
C PRO A 132 18.47 -56.07 -19.01
N LEU A 133 18.77 -56.06 -20.31
CA LEU A 133 19.90 -56.74 -20.95
C LEU A 133 21.25 -56.62 -20.18
N PRO A 134 21.65 -55.47 -19.62
CA PRO A 134 22.91 -55.38 -18.87
C PRO A 134 22.94 -56.24 -17.59
N ILE A 135 21.80 -56.39 -16.89
CA ILE A 135 21.72 -57.21 -15.66
C ILE A 135 21.82 -58.69 -16.01
N VAL A 136 21.13 -59.11 -17.07
CA VAL A 136 21.20 -60.49 -17.59
C VAL A 136 22.62 -60.84 -18.03
N LEU A 137 23.31 -59.91 -18.71
CA LEU A 137 24.69 -60.10 -19.15
C LEU A 137 25.66 -60.21 -17.97
N ALA A 138 25.47 -59.41 -16.92
CA ALA A 138 26.26 -59.47 -15.70
C ALA A 138 26.08 -60.82 -14.97
N MET A 139 24.83 -61.27 -14.80
CA MET A 139 24.54 -62.59 -14.21
C MET A 139 25.17 -63.73 -15.02
N ARG A 140 25.08 -63.67 -16.35
CA ARG A 140 25.68 -64.67 -17.24
C ARG A 140 27.21 -64.70 -17.13
N LYS A 141 27.84 -63.53 -16.97
CA LYS A 141 29.28 -63.40 -16.77
C LYS A 141 29.72 -64.01 -15.43
N VAL A 142 28.96 -63.76 -14.36
CA VAL A 142 29.20 -64.37 -13.03
C VAL A 142 29.02 -65.88 -13.07
N LEU A 143 27.97 -66.38 -13.73
CA LEU A 143 27.74 -67.83 -13.88
C LEU A 143 28.89 -68.52 -14.63
N LYS A 144 29.43 -67.86 -15.67
CA LYS A 144 30.57 -68.37 -16.44
C LYS A 144 31.86 -68.42 -15.61
N ILE A 145 32.04 -67.48 -14.69
CA ILE A 145 33.19 -67.46 -13.77
C ILE A 145 33.07 -68.57 -12.72
N MET A 146 31.85 -68.84 -12.21
CA MET A 146 31.63 -69.89 -11.22
C MET A 146 31.75 -71.31 -11.79
N ASN A 147 31.41 -71.53 -13.06
CA ASN A 147 31.56 -72.84 -13.72
C ASN A 147 32.98 -73.17 -14.20
N HIS A 148 33.94 -72.25 -14.06
CA HIS A 148 35.35 -72.44 -14.45
C HIS A 148 36.29 -72.63 -13.26
N LYS A 149 35.76 -73.03 -12.09
CA LYS A 149 36.51 -73.39 -10.89
C LYS A 149 36.13 -74.79 -10.45
#